data_AF-A0AAE0UPF5-F1
#
_entry.id   AF-A0AAE0UPF5-F1
#
_cell.length_a   1.000
_cell.length_b   1.000
_cell.length_c   1.000
_cell.angle_alpha   90.00
_cell.angle_beta   90.00
_cell.angle_gamma   90.00
#
_symmetry.space_group_name_H-M   'P 1'
#
loop_
_entity.id
_entity.type
_entity.pdbx_description
1 polymer ?
#
loop_
_entity_poly.entity_id
_entity_poly.type
_entity_poly.pdbx_seq_one_letter_code
_entity_poly.pdbx_strand_id
1 'polypeptide(L)'
;MRRAGEGGGGVNRSPGQAETSGEKFQVLDSCSRSMLRTEDMEDQGQVLAFAFVLKLLENQEERPISYMLKTNSMSEKLRWTCALTPNRRTRFLSASAHTPDSPQVQCIQSYSAQEPDELSVEMADVLLVLEETNDGWMMGERLHDGERGWFPCRVVEYIKSAEIRAQNLRECERIQQAQGGGGASRGRWNPKNTSYTPTWTDQSEQEF
;
A
#
# COMPACT_ATOMS: atom_id res chain seq x y z
N MET A 1 4.19 -11.65 -71.95
CA MET A 1 3.43 -10.57 -72.62
C MET A 1 2.79 -9.69 -71.56
N ARG A 2 2.98 -8.37 -71.66
CA ARG A 2 2.27 -7.31 -70.89
C ARG A 2 0.77 -7.30 -71.32
N ARG A 3 -0.25 -6.71 -70.68
CA ARG A 3 -0.40 -5.59 -69.75
C ARG A 3 -1.90 -5.45 -69.34
N ALA A 4 -2.16 -4.51 -68.42
CA ALA A 4 -3.40 -3.78 -68.05
C ALA A 4 -4.08 -4.29 -66.77
N GLY A 5 -4.40 -3.46 -65.77
CA GLY A 5 -4.27 -2.01 -65.59
C GLY A 5 -4.93 -1.60 -64.25
N GLU A 6 -4.40 -0.52 -63.64
CA GLU A 6 -5.03 0.44 -62.71
C GLU A 6 -5.66 -0.07 -61.38
N GLY A 7 -5.57 0.59 -60.23
CA GLY A 7 -5.02 1.88 -59.82
C GLY A 7 -5.52 2.23 -58.40
N GLY A 8 -4.72 3.00 -57.64
CA GLY A 8 -5.09 3.70 -56.38
C GLY A 8 -5.41 2.82 -55.16
N GLY A 9 -5.17 3.18 -53.90
CA GLY A 9 -4.73 4.39 -53.22
C GLY A 9 -4.71 4.01 -51.71
N GLY A 10 -3.76 4.57 -50.96
CA GLY A 10 -3.22 3.96 -49.75
C GLY A 10 -4.08 3.94 -48.48
N VAL A 11 -3.53 3.28 -47.46
CA VAL A 11 -3.63 3.74 -46.07
C VAL A 11 -2.29 3.44 -45.37
N ASN A 12 -1.66 4.52 -44.89
CA ASN A 12 -0.48 4.51 -44.02
C ASN A 12 -0.70 3.58 -42.82
N ARG A 13 0.18 2.59 -42.62
CA ARG A 13 0.30 1.89 -41.34
C ARG A 13 1.21 2.71 -40.45
N SER A 14 0.64 3.31 -39.42
CA SER A 14 1.39 3.87 -38.29
C SER A 14 2.12 2.74 -37.56
N PRO A 15 3.43 2.84 -37.29
CA PRO A 15 4.13 1.93 -36.40
C PRO A 15 4.02 2.45 -34.96
N GLY A 16 3.68 1.56 -34.02
CA GLY A 16 3.75 1.86 -32.59
C GLY A 16 2.40 1.97 -31.90
N GLN A 17 1.69 0.86 -31.78
CA GLN A 17 0.93 0.60 -30.55
C GLN A 17 1.67 -0.51 -29.84
N ALA A 18 2.22 -0.19 -28.66
CA ALA A 18 2.67 -1.17 -27.71
C ALA A 18 1.47 -2.06 -27.39
N GLU A 19 1.48 -3.29 -27.87
CA GLU A 19 0.63 -4.34 -27.33
C GLU A 19 1.08 -4.53 -25.89
N THR A 20 0.43 -3.84 -24.95
CA THR A 20 0.34 -4.37 -23.60
C THR A 20 -0.32 -5.73 -23.78
N SER A 21 0.44 -6.81 -23.63
CA SER A 21 -0.11 -8.15 -23.62
C SER A 21 -1.20 -8.17 -22.56
N GLY A 22 -2.45 -8.03 -23.00
CA GLY A 22 -3.58 -7.85 -22.10
C GLY A 22 -3.70 -9.11 -21.29
N GLU A 23 -3.30 -9.05 -20.02
CA GLU A 23 -3.45 -10.17 -19.11
C GLU A 23 -4.93 -10.53 -19.07
N LYS A 24 -5.25 -11.75 -19.50
CA LYS A 24 -6.60 -12.29 -19.48
C LYS A 24 -6.76 -13.10 -18.21
N PHE A 25 -7.67 -12.66 -17.36
CA PHE A 25 -8.01 -13.36 -16.13
C PHE A 25 -9.31 -14.14 -16.31
N GLN A 26 -9.38 -15.32 -15.69
CA GLN A 26 -10.61 -16.11 -15.58
C GLN A 26 -11.15 -16.00 -14.16
N VAL A 27 -12.44 -15.71 -14.02
CA VAL A 27 -13.12 -15.72 -12.70
C VAL A 27 -13.47 -17.16 -12.36
N LEU A 28 -12.86 -17.70 -11.30
CA LEU A 28 -13.14 -19.05 -10.81
C LEU A 28 -14.30 -19.06 -9.82
N ASP A 29 -14.37 -18.06 -8.93
CA ASP A 29 -15.43 -17.89 -7.94
C ASP A 29 -15.64 -16.42 -7.62
N SER A 30 -16.79 -16.10 -7.03
CA SER A 30 -17.11 -14.78 -6.52
C SER A 30 -17.97 -14.86 -5.26
N CYS A 31 -17.77 -13.92 -4.35
CA CYS A 31 -18.64 -13.72 -3.19
C CYS A 31 -18.67 -12.26 -2.78
N SER A 32 -19.62 -11.87 -1.94
CA SER A 32 -19.58 -10.56 -1.30
C SER A 32 -18.39 -10.48 -0.32
N ARG A 33 -17.82 -9.28 -0.15
CA ARG A 33 -16.64 -9.11 0.72
C ARG A 33 -16.87 -9.57 2.16
N SER A 34 -18.09 -9.42 2.68
CA SER A 34 -18.46 -9.90 4.02
C SER A 34 -18.36 -11.42 4.19
N MET A 35 -18.39 -12.17 3.08
CA MET A 35 -18.23 -13.63 3.05
C MET A 35 -16.77 -14.09 2.91
N LEU A 36 -15.80 -13.18 2.78
CA LEU A 36 -14.39 -13.55 2.75
C LEU A 36 -13.84 -13.77 4.17
N ARG A 37 -13.00 -14.79 4.35
CA ARG A 37 -12.14 -14.96 5.51
C ARG A 37 -10.73 -15.29 5.04
N THR A 38 -9.75 -14.89 5.84
CA THR A 38 -8.34 -15.20 5.62
C THR A 38 -7.79 -15.83 6.88
N GLU A 39 -7.04 -16.92 6.73
CA GLU A 39 -6.39 -17.61 7.84
C GLU A 39 -4.90 -17.78 7.54
N ASP A 40 -4.07 -17.45 8.52
CA ASP A 40 -2.64 -17.68 8.44
C ASP A 40 -2.33 -19.17 8.63
N MET A 41 -1.33 -19.64 7.88
CA MET A 41 -0.79 -20.98 8.00
C MET A 41 0.51 -20.90 8.81
N GLU A 42 0.43 -21.03 10.13
CA GLU A 42 1.58 -20.77 11.01
C GLU A 42 2.49 -22.00 11.25
N ASP A 43 2.04 -23.23 10.96
CA ASP A 43 2.65 -24.43 11.58
C ASP A 43 3.12 -25.57 10.66
N GLN A 44 3.55 -25.31 9.42
CA GLN A 44 4.07 -26.39 8.53
C GLN A 44 5.51 -26.17 8.01
N GLY A 45 6.32 -25.40 8.75
CA GLY A 45 7.72 -25.14 8.42
C GLY A 45 7.93 -24.11 7.30
N GLN A 46 9.16 -24.00 6.79
CA GLN A 46 9.54 -22.98 5.79
C GLN A 46 8.77 -23.04 4.47
N VAL A 47 8.16 -24.19 4.14
CA VAL A 47 7.50 -24.43 2.84
C VAL A 47 6.24 -23.56 2.66
N LEU A 48 5.54 -23.20 3.74
CA LEU A 48 4.31 -22.40 3.71
C LEU A 48 4.46 -20.99 4.31
N ALA A 49 5.70 -20.51 4.54
CA ALA A 49 5.96 -19.22 5.20
C ALA A 49 5.23 -18.03 4.54
N PHE A 50 5.05 -18.05 3.21
CA PHE A 50 4.39 -17.00 2.44
C PHE A 50 3.03 -17.44 1.86
N ALA A 51 2.39 -18.43 2.48
CA ALA A 51 1.06 -18.90 2.11
C ALA A 51 0.00 -18.51 3.15
N PHE A 52 -1.23 -18.32 2.68
CA PHE A 52 -2.42 -18.11 3.51
C PHE A 52 -3.63 -18.78 2.87
N VAL A 53 -4.66 -19.04 3.68
CA VAL A 53 -5.91 -19.61 3.20
C VAL A 53 -6.94 -18.51 2.99
N LEU A 54 -7.54 -18.48 1.82
CA LEU A 54 -8.70 -17.64 1.48
C LEU A 54 -9.96 -18.51 1.50
N LYS A 55 -10.91 -18.19 2.39
CA LYS A 55 -12.21 -18.85 2.46
C LYS A 55 -13.31 -17.93 1.94
N LEU A 56 -14.14 -18.47 1.07
CA LEU A 56 -15.43 -17.91 0.70
C LEU A 56 -16.45 -18.70 1.50
N LEU A 57 -17.10 -18.06 2.47
CA LEU A 57 -18.12 -18.74 3.30
C LEU A 57 -19.29 -19.23 2.43
N GLU A 58 -19.67 -18.41 1.45
CA GLU A 58 -20.66 -18.72 0.41
C GLU A 58 -20.20 -18.07 -0.90
N ASN A 59 -20.02 -18.87 -1.94
CA ASN A 59 -19.76 -18.40 -3.31
C ASN A 59 -21.08 -18.17 -4.10
N GLN A 60 -20.98 -17.89 -5.39
CA GLN A 60 -22.13 -17.70 -6.30
C GLN A 60 -23.06 -18.91 -6.46
N GLU A 61 -22.62 -20.10 -6.02
CA GLU A 61 -23.42 -21.32 -6.02
C GLU A 61 -23.85 -21.72 -4.59
N GLU A 62 -23.76 -20.79 -3.63
CA GLU A 62 -24.10 -21.02 -2.21
C GLU A 62 -23.26 -22.12 -1.55
N ARG A 63 -22.03 -22.32 -2.04
CA ARG A 63 -21.09 -23.32 -1.51
C ARG A 63 -19.92 -22.67 -0.76
N PRO A 64 -19.47 -23.26 0.36
CA PRO A 64 -18.23 -22.85 0.99
C PRO A 64 -17.04 -23.34 0.16
N ILE A 65 -16.09 -22.44 -0.11
CA ILE A 65 -14.86 -22.75 -0.86
C ILE A 65 -13.63 -22.26 -0.09
N SER A 66 -12.53 -23.01 -0.19
CA SER A 66 -11.26 -22.67 0.45
C SER A 66 -10.12 -22.80 -0.57
N TYR A 67 -9.36 -21.73 -0.75
CA TYR A 67 -8.17 -21.67 -1.59
C TYR A 67 -6.92 -21.52 -0.74
N MET A 68 -5.85 -22.23 -1.09
CA MET A 68 -4.51 -21.97 -0.56
C MET A 68 -3.79 -21.07 -1.55
N LEU A 69 -3.41 -19.88 -1.12
CA LEU A 69 -2.72 -18.89 -1.95
C LEU A 69 -1.28 -18.76 -1.46
N LYS A 70 -0.34 -18.72 -2.40
CA LYS A 70 1.08 -18.49 -2.14
C LYS A 70 1.47 -17.14 -2.72
N THR A 71 2.27 -16.40 -1.97
CA THR A 71 2.85 -15.11 -2.36
C THR A 71 4.37 -15.22 -2.48
N ASN A 72 5.02 -14.21 -3.05
CA ASN A 72 6.46 -14.20 -3.26
C ASN A 72 7.23 -13.78 -2.01
N SER A 73 6.57 -13.13 -1.05
CA SER A 73 7.20 -12.55 0.12
C SER A 73 6.25 -12.45 1.32
N MET A 74 6.80 -12.19 2.51
CA MET A 74 5.99 -12.00 3.72
C MET A 74 5.16 -10.71 3.66
N SER A 75 5.75 -9.63 3.14
CA SER A 75 5.02 -8.37 2.93
C SER A 75 3.85 -8.55 1.97
N GLU A 76 4.03 -9.25 0.84
CA GLU A 76 2.92 -9.56 -0.07
C GLU A 76 1.81 -10.36 0.62
N LYS A 77 2.17 -11.42 1.38
CA LYS A 77 1.20 -12.20 2.16
C LYS A 77 0.37 -11.29 3.07
N LEU A 78 1.01 -10.44 3.85
CA LEU A 78 0.32 -9.55 4.80
C LEU A 78 -0.53 -8.50 4.10
N ARG A 79 -0.04 -7.93 2.99
CA ARG A 79 -0.76 -6.99 2.14
C ARG A 79 -2.02 -7.62 1.55
N TRP A 80 -1.91 -8.82 0.98
CA TRP A 80 -3.05 -9.59 0.46
C TRP A 80 -4.04 -9.98 1.55
N THR A 81 -3.56 -10.50 2.68
CA THR A 81 -4.40 -10.86 3.81
C THR A 81 -5.15 -9.64 4.34
N CYS A 82 -4.49 -8.48 4.50
CA CYS A 82 -5.14 -7.22 4.85
C CYS A 82 -6.15 -6.79 3.78
N ALA A 83 -5.81 -7.03 2.51
CA ALA A 83 -6.68 -6.70 1.40
C ALA A 83 -7.92 -7.55 1.29
N LEU A 84 -7.88 -8.80 1.74
CA LEU A 84 -8.99 -9.74 1.59
C LEU A 84 -9.86 -9.85 2.86
N THR A 85 -9.34 -9.51 4.05
CA THR A 85 -10.15 -9.56 5.28
C THR A 85 -11.26 -8.48 5.28
N PRO A 86 -12.51 -8.85 5.60
CA PRO A 86 -13.58 -7.89 5.82
C PRO A 86 -13.22 -6.90 6.93
N ASN A 87 -13.65 -5.64 6.80
CA ASN A 87 -13.35 -4.57 7.77
C ASN A 87 -11.86 -4.23 7.93
N ARG A 88 -11.18 -3.87 6.82
CA ARG A 88 -9.84 -3.24 6.83
C ARG A 88 -9.68 -2.19 7.93
N ARG A 89 -10.75 -1.45 8.19
CA ARG A 89 -10.73 -0.29 9.07
C ARG A 89 -10.39 -0.66 10.52
N THR A 90 -10.50 -1.90 10.99
CA THR A 90 -10.29 -2.21 12.43
C THR A 90 -9.00 -2.95 12.74
N ARG A 91 -8.29 -3.52 11.75
CA ARG A 91 -7.11 -4.37 12.04
C ARG A 91 -6.02 -3.61 12.80
N PHE A 92 -5.80 -2.35 12.45
CA PHE A 92 -4.77 -1.52 13.07
C PHE A 92 -5.34 -0.46 14.04
N LEU A 93 -6.65 -0.44 14.32
CA LEU A 93 -7.26 0.53 15.24
C LEU A 93 -7.04 0.20 16.71
N SER A 94 -6.06 -0.66 17.03
CA SER A 94 -5.78 -0.90 18.43
C SER A 94 -5.27 0.39 19.07
N ALA A 95 -6.06 0.95 19.98
CA ALA A 95 -5.65 2.06 20.85
C ALA A 95 -4.39 1.71 21.67
N SER A 96 -3.98 0.43 21.71
CA SER A 96 -2.74 -0.02 22.34
C SER A 96 -1.46 0.37 21.57
N ALA A 97 -1.56 0.84 20.32
CA ALA A 97 -0.40 1.29 19.54
C ALA A 97 0.07 2.71 19.91
N HIS A 98 -0.70 3.44 20.72
CA HIS A 98 -0.33 4.76 21.24
C HIS A 98 0.10 4.68 22.70
N THR A 99 0.91 3.69 23.04
CA THR A 99 1.56 3.65 24.36
C THR A 99 2.95 4.28 24.29
N PRO A 100 3.46 4.87 25.38
CA PRO A 100 4.83 5.39 25.42
C PRO A 100 5.91 4.35 25.06
N ASP A 101 5.60 3.06 25.26
CA ASP A 101 6.48 1.94 24.95
C ASP A 101 6.35 1.43 23.51
N SER A 102 5.41 1.98 22.74
CA SER A 102 5.21 1.58 21.34
C SER A 102 6.45 1.92 20.52
N PRO A 103 6.95 0.99 19.68
CA PRO A 103 8.13 1.23 18.86
C PRO A 103 7.89 2.39 17.90
N GLN A 104 8.89 3.26 17.79
CA GLN A 104 8.88 4.39 16.87
C GLN A 104 10.15 4.39 16.03
N VAL A 105 10.00 4.89 14.81
CA VAL A 105 11.09 5.11 13.87
C VAL A 105 11.07 6.57 13.40
N GLN A 106 12.24 7.10 13.07
CA GLN A 106 12.40 8.37 12.40
C GLN A 106 12.87 8.14 10.97
N CYS A 107 12.25 8.82 10.02
CA CYS A 107 12.65 8.78 8.63
C CYS A 107 14.00 9.50 8.44
N ILE A 108 14.95 8.79 7.82
CA ILE A 108 16.30 9.29 7.50
C ILE A 108 16.46 9.60 6.00
N GLN A 109 15.49 9.18 5.17
CA GLN A 109 15.47 9.42 3.74
C GLN A 109 14.01 9.45 3.24
N SER A 110 13.63 10.47 2.45
CA SER A 110 12.28 10.54 1.90
C SER A 110 11.97 9.36 0.97
N TYR A 111 10.71 8.91 1.01
CA TYR A 111 10.17 7.85 0.16
C TYR A 111 8.80 8.26 -0.37
N SER A 112 8.58 8.12 -1.68
CA SER A 112 7.29 8.36 -2.29
C SER A 112 6.57 7.03 -2.53
N ALA A 113 5.33 6.91 -2.06
CA ALA A 113 4.50 5.73 -2.28
C ALA A 113 4.36 5.40 -3.78
N GLN A 114 4.55 4.13 -4.10
CA GLN A 114 4.41 3.55 -5.44
C GLN A 114 3.11 2.75 -5.59
N GLU A 115 2.56 2.25 -4.48
CA GLU A 115 1.31 1.50 -4.45
C GLU A 115 0.27 2.14 -3.51
N PRO A 116 -1.05 1.86 -3.69
CA PRO A 116 -2.11 2.55 -2.94
C PRO A 116 -2.13 2.34 -1.42
N ASP A 117 -1.48 1.28 -0.93
CA ASP A 117 -1.33 0.95 0.49
C ASP A 117 0.05 1.29 1.05
N GLU A 118 0.91 1.93 0.24
CA GLU A 118 2.18 2.50 0.71
C GLU A 118 2.00 3.91 1.26
N LEU A 119 2.88 4.29 2.18
CA LEU A 119 2.93 5.60 2.82
C LEU A 119 4.13 6.39 2.31
N SER A 120 3.87 7.57 1.75
CA SER A 120 4.93 8.53 1.47
C SER A 120 5.44 9.12 2.79
N VAL A 121 6.75 9.10 3.01
CA VAL A 121 7.40 9.64 4.22
C VAL A 121 8.49 10.64 3.82
N GLU A 122 8.64 11.68 4.62
CA GLU A 122 9.65 12.72 4.43
C GLU A 122 10.74 12.64 5.50
N MET A 123 11.94 13.12 5.17
CA MET A 123 13.05 13.16 6.13
C MET A 123 12.62 13.81 7.46
N ALA A 124 12.97 13.15 8.57
CA ALA A 124 12.59 13.47 9.94
C ALA A 124 11.13 13.21 10.34
N ASP A 125 10.27 12.66 9.47
CA ASP A 125 8.96 12.13 9.89
C ASP A 125 9.14 11.10 11.01
N VAL A 126 8.28 11.16 12.03
CA VAL A 126 8.23 10.16 13.10
C VAL A 126 7.00 9.28 12.92
N LEU A 127 7.23 7.96 12.95
CA LEU A 127 6.19 6.96 12.75
C LEU A 127 6.14 5.97 13.91
N LEU A 128 4.93 5.56 14.29
CA LEU A 128 4.70 4.36 15.09
C LEU A 128 4.85 3.12 14.20
N VAL A 129 5.58 2.12 14.68
CA VAL A 129 5.70 0.83 13.97
C VAL A 129 4.55 -0.06 14.40
N LEU A 130 3.73 -0.48 13.42
CA LEU A 130 2.57 -1.34 13.63
C LEU A 130 2.89 -2.79 13.26
N GLU A 131 3.69 -3.00 12.22
CA GLU A 131 4.11 -4.31 11.74
C GLU A 131 5.47 -4.18 11.04
N GLU A 132 6.36 -5.16 11.21
CA GLU A 132 7.65 -5.24 10.51
C GLU A 132 7.79 -6.64 9.91
N THR A 133 8.21 -6.70 8.65
CA THR A 133 8.43 -7.92 7.91
C THR A 133 9.92 -8.16 7.69
N ASN A 134 10.32 -9.42 7.67
CA ASN A 134 11.72 -9.81 7.50
C ASN A 134 12.29 -9.55 6.09
N ASP A 135 11.43 -9.22 5.12
CA ASP A 135 11.78 -8.83 3.76
C ASP A 135 11.95 -7.31 3.58
N GLY A 136 11.96 -6.55 4.69
CA GLY A 136 12.37 -5.16 4.70
C GLY A 136 11.24 -4.15 4.47
N TRP A 137 10.00 -4.51 4.78
CA TRP A 137 8.86 -3.59 4.81
C TRP A 137 8.35 -3.38 6.24
N MET A 138 7.89 -2.16 6.50
CA MET A 138 7.20 -1.79 7.73
C MET A 138 5.84 -1.20 7.42
N MET A 139 4.82 -1.59 8.19
CA MET A 139 3.55 -0.87 8.29
C MET A 139 3.66 0.09 9.47
N GLY A 140 3.36 1.36 9.26
CA GLY A 140 3.38 2.34 10.35
C GLY A 140 2.30 3.39 10.25
N GLU A 141 2.24 4.21 11.30
CA GLU A 141 1.39 5.39 11.39
C GLU A 141 2.25 6.62 11.61
N ARG A 142 2.14 7.61 10.72
CA ARG A 142 2.84 8.88 10.86
C ARG A 142 2.17 9.73 11.93
N LEU A 143 2.96 10.20 12.90
CA LEU A 143 2.41 10.78 14.12
C LEU A 143 1.72 12.14 13.92
N HIS A 144 2.12 12.92 12.91
CA HIS A 144 1.65 14.30 12.78
C HIS A 144 0.25 14.43 12.14
N ASP A 145 -0.14 13.47 11.28
CA ASP A 145 -1.43 13.45 10.58
C ASP A 145 -2.22 12.14 10.76
N GLY A 146 -1.58 11.11 11.34
CA GLY A 146 -2.19 9.80 11.56
C GLY A 146 -2.30 8.96 10.27
N GLU A 147 -1.63 9.35 9.18
CA GLU A 147 -1.64 8.56 7.95
C GLU A 147 -0.91 7.22 8.13
N ARG A 148 -1.41 6.18 7.47
CA ARG A 148 -0.94 4.80 7.62
C ARG A 148 -0.66 4.15 6.29
N GLY A 149 0.38 3.32 6.25
CA GLY A 149 0.70 2.51 5.09
C GLY A 149 2.06 1.82 5.22
N TRP A 150 2.40 1.07 4.18
CA TRP A 150 3.67 0.37 4.06
C TRP A 150 4.80 1.29 3.58
N PHE A 151 6.00 1.13 4.13
CA PHE A 151 7.20 1.81 3.66
C PHE A 151 8.45 0.91 3.85
N PRO A 152 9.54 1.13 3.09
CA PRO A 152 10.73 0.30 3.20
C PRO A 152 11.51 0.55 4.50
N CYS A 153 11.96 -0.49 5.20
CA CYS A 153 12.71 -0.34 6.45
C CYS A 153 14.02 0.46 6.29
N ARG A 154 14.63 0.42 5.11
CA ARG A 154 15.92 1.09 4.83
C ARG A 154 15.87 2.63 4.93
N VAL A 155 14.67 3.22 4.90
CA VAL A 155 14.51 4.68 4.89
C VAL A 155 14.28 5.26 6.29
N VAL A 156 14.33 4.42 7.34
CA VAL A 156 14.05 4.80 8.71
C VAL A 156 15.08 4.24 9.69
N GLU A 157 15.17 4.85 10.88
CA GLU A 157 15.93 4.34 12.01
C GLU A 157 15.07 4.30 13.28
N TYR A 158 15.31 3.29 14.13
CA TYR A 158 14.61 3.13 15.39
C TYR A 158 14.95 4.21 16.42
N ILE A 159 13.92 4.81 17.02
CA ILE A 159 14.04 5.72 18.16
C ILE A 159 14.19 4.89 19.43
N LYS A 160 15.45 4.68 19.84
CA LYS A 160 15.80 3.81 20.99
C LYS A 160 15.39 4.39 22.35
N SER A 161 15.42 5.71 22.51
CA SER A 161 15.11 6.36 23.79
C SER A 161 13.61 6.35 24.07
N ALA A 162 13.20 5.68 25.16
CA ALA A 162 11.81 5.68 25.62
C ALA A 162 11.31 7.08 25.98
N GLU A 163 12.19 7.93 26.51
CA GLU A 163 11.85 9.33 26.84
C GLU A 163 11.48 10.11 25.58
N ILE A 164 12.27 9.95 24.50
CA ILE A 164 11.99 10.59 23.21
C ILE A 164 10.67 10.05 22.64
N ARG A 165 10.45 8.73 22.67
CA ARG A 165 9.19 8.14 22.18
C ARG A 165 7.96 8.68 22.91
N ALA A 166 8.05 8.78 24.24
CA ALA A 166 7.00 9.34 25.07
C ALA A 166 6.79 10.85 24.79
N GLN A 167 7.87 11.59 24.55
CA GLN A 167 7.80 13.02 24.20
C GLN A 167 7.11 13.24 22.86
N ASN A 168 7.47 12.47 21.82
CA ASN A 168 6.85 12.55 20.50
C ASN A 168 5.34 12.35 20.59
N LEU A 169 4.89 11.37 21.39
CA LEU A 169 3.47 11.11 21.57
C LEU A 169 2.75 12.28 22.27
N ARG A 170 3.33 12.81 23.36
CA ARG A 170 2.77 13.98 24.06
C ARG A 170 2.69 15.22 23.17
N GLU A 171 3.68 15.41 22.31
CA GLU A 171 3.70 16.51 21.34
C GLU A 171 2.52 16.39 20.38
N CYS A 172 2.33 15.20 19.82
CA CYS A 172 1.27 14.95 18.85
C CYS A 172 -0.12 15.10 19.49
N GLU A 173 -0.32 14.61 20.71
CA GLU A 173 -1.56 14.84 21.47
C GLU A 173 -1.84 16.33 21.68
N ARG A 174 -0.81 17.12 22.02
CA ARG A 174 -0.96 18.56 22.24
C ARG A 174 -1.35 19.30 20.97
N ILE A 175 -0.71 18.96 19.85
CA ILE A 175 -1.03 19.54 18.53
C ILE A 175 -2.45 19.18 18.12
N GLN A 176 -2.88 17.93 18.30
CA GLN A 176 -4.24 17.49 18.00
C GLN A 176 -5.29 18.21 18.86
N GLN A 177 -5.01 18.43 20.16
CA GLN A 177 -5.90 19.19 21.04
C GLN A 177 -5.99 20.67 20.64
N ALA A 178 -4.87 21.28 20.24
CA ALA A 178 -4.85 22.67 19.77
C ALA A 178 -5.61 22.86 18.45
N GLN A 179 -5.59 21.85 17.57
CA GLN A 179 -6.36 21.84 16.32
C GLN A 179 -7.85 21.45 16.53
N GLY A 180 -8.15 20.73 17.62
CA GLY A 180 -9.47 20.16 17.95
C GLY A 180 -10.47 21.09 18.65
N GLY A 181 -10.22 22.40 18.71
CA GLY A 181 -11.18 23.40 19.21
C GLY A 181 -12.46 23.55 18.38
N GLY A 182 -12.60 22.82 17.27
CA GLY A 182 -13.84 22.68 16.49
C GLY A 182 -14.22 21.21 16.37
N GLY A 183 -15.43 20.85 16.83
CA GLY A 183 -15.86 19.48 17.03
C GLY A 183 -15.77 18.54 15.82
N ALA A 184 -15.50 17.27 16.14
CA ALA A 184 -15.84 16.05 15.41
C ALA A 184 -16.01 16.17 13.88
N SER A 185 -14.97 15.77 13.15
CA SER A 185 -15.11 15.03 11.90
C SER A 185 -13.87 14.18 11.69
N ARG A 186 -13.98 12.88 11.97
CA ARG A 186 -13.11 11.88 11.33
C ARG A 186 -13.40 11.97 9.83
N GLY A 187 -12.62 12.83 9.16
CA GLY A 187 -12.79 13.24 7.79
C GLY A 187 -12.78 12.05 6.84
N ARG A 188 -13.96 11.79 6.32
CA ARG A 188 -14.30 11.03 5.13
C ARG A 188 -13.19 11.12 4.06
N TRP A 189 -12.52 10.00 3.81
CA TRP A 189 -11.64 9.82 2.65
C TRP A 189 -12.38 10.19 1.35
N ASN A 190 -11.77 11.05 0.54
CA ASN A 190 -12.22 11.40 -0.80
C ASN A 190 -11.00 11.31 -1.75
N PRO A 191 -10.92 10.34 -2.66
CA PRO A 191 -9.80 10.24 -3.58
C PRO A 191 -9.99 11.26 -4.70
N LYS A 192 -9.33 12.42 -4.60
CA LYS A 192 -9.14 13.30 -5.76
C LYS A 192 -7.72 13.18 -6.26
N ASN A 193 -7.56 12.24 -7.19
CA ASN A 193 -6.77 12.34 -8.41
C ASN A 193 -5.66 13.41 -8.42
N THR A 194 -4.50 13.10 -7.87
CA THR A 194 -3.27 13.88 -8.11
C THR A 194 -2.76 13.50 -9.49
N SER A 195 -3.11 14.29 -10.49
CA SER A 195 -2.49 14.21 -11.82
C SER A 195 -1.07 14.76 -11.70
N TYR A 196 -0.10 13.87 -11.72
CA TYR A 196 1.30 14.22 -11.93
C TYR A 196 1.53 14.63 -13.39
N THR A 197 2.15 15.77 -13.62
CA THR A 197 2.94 16.05 -14.82
C THR A 197 4.29 16.63 -14.41
N PRO A 198 5.41 15.91 -14.59
CA PRO A 198 6.73 16.51 -14.41
C PRO A 198 7.11 17.26 -15.70
N THR A 199 7.26 18.58 -15.61
CA THR A 199 7.97 19.34 -16.64
C THR A 199 9.37 19.62 -16.14
N TRP A 200 10.30 18.75 -16.54
CA TRP A 200 11.72 19.06 -16.48
C TRP A 200 11.98 20.18 -17.49
N THR A 201 12.24 21.39 -17.00
CA THR A 201 12.83 22.44 -17.83
C THR A 201 14.29 22.49 -17.43
N ASP A 202 15.13 21.96 -18.32
CA ASP A 202 16.57 22.12 -18.29
C ASP A 202 16.90 23.61 -18.35
N GLN A 203 17.54 24.12 -17.29
CA GLN A 203 18.15 25.45 -17.26
C GLN A 203 19.52 25.32 -16.63
N SER A 204 20.52 24.99 -17.45
CA SER A 204 21.92 25.35 -17.18
C SER A 204 22.67 25.64 -18.47
N GLU A 205 22.36 26.77 -19.09
CA GLU A 205 23.30 27.50 -19.95
C GLU A 205 23.22 29.01 -19.63
N GLN A 206 24.40 29.65 -19.51
CA GLN A 206 24.70 31.07 -19.25
C GLN A 206 24.60 31.48 -17.77
N GLU A 207 25.58 32.09 -17.09
CA GLU A 207 26.74 32.95 -17.40
C GLU A 207 27.83 32.64 -16.31
N PHE A 208 29.15 32.74 -16.46
CA PHE A 208 30.10 33.67 -17.09
C PHE A 208 31.38 32.93 -17.50
#